data_AF-A0A7S3FTU9-F1
#
_entry.id   AF-A0A7S3FTU9-F1
#
_cell.length_a   1.000
_cell.length_b   1.000
_cell.length_c   1.000
_cell.angle_alpha   90.00
_cell.angle_beta   90.00
_cell.angle_gamma   90.00
#
_symmetry.space_group_name_H-M   'P 1'
#
loop_
_entity.id
_entity.type
_entity.pdbx_description
1 polymer ?
#
loop_
_entity_poly.entity_id
_entity_poly.type
_entity_poly.pdbx_seq_one_letter_code
_entity_poly.pdbx_strand_id
1 'polypeptide(L)'
;HPDDVKYWVYPEHRGWLLSQAKFLKDWRRRFYVLKQGFLFKLPSDDLSPENRYKIAWSMKDCIDVSFPPVDEAKGPTLNLIMKKGYKANGREPELETVVLVADSAEE
;
A
#
# COMPACT_ATOMS: atom_id res chain seq x y z
N HIS A 1 -5.09 9.51 -13.34
CA HIS A 1 -5.78 9.27 -12.06
C HIS A 1 -5.67 7.77 -11.73
N PRO A 2 -5.74 7.30 -10.47
CA PRO A 2 -5.71 5.85 -10.20
C PRO A 2 -6.83 5.05 -10.89
N ASP A 3 -7.97 5.69 -11.19
CA ASP A 3 -9.07 5.07 -11.94
C ASP A 3 -8.74 4.75 -13.41
N ASP A 4 -7.74 5.41 -14.00
CA ASP A 4 -7.32 5.15 -15.38
C ASP A 4 -6.42 3.91 -15.49
N VAL A 5 -5.97 3.37 -14.35
CA VAL A 5 -5.03 2.27 -14.28
C VAL A 5 -5.80 0.94 -14.19
N LYS A 6 -5.68 0.12 -15.23
CA LYS A 6 -6.22 -1.25 -15.24
C LYS A 6 -5.37 -2.19 -14.40
N TYR A 7 -5.37 -2.05 -13.08
CA TYR A 7 -4.56 -2.85 -12.14
C TYR A 7 -4.86 -4.36 -12.19
N TRP A 8 -6.03 -4.75 -12.72
CA TRP A 8 -6.42 -6.15 -12.89
C TRP A 8 -5.81 -6.84 -14.13
N VAL A 9 -5.15 -6.11 -15.02
CA VAL A 9 -4.54 -6.65 -16.24
C VAL A 9 -3.02 -6.63 -16.11
N TYR A 10 -2.32 -7.77 -16.12
CA TYR A 10 -0.84 -7.85 -16.05
C TYR A 10 -0.21 -6.87 -15.04
N PRO A 11 -0.47 -7.01 -13.73
CA PRO A 11 0.17 -6.17 -12.72
C PRO A 11 1.69 -6.40 -12.69
N GLU A 12 2.45 -5.34 -12.38
CA GLU A 12 3.93 -5.40 -12.31
C GLU A 12 4.36 -6.23 -11.11
N HIS A 13 3.76 -5.95 -9.94
CA HIS A 13 3.88 -6.77 -8.74
C HIS A 13 2.51 -6.95 -8.11
N ARG A 14 2.30 -8.11 -7.49
CA ARG A 14 1.10 -8.41 -6.71
C ARG A 14 1.41 -9.41 -5.63
N GLY A 15 0.76 -9.28 -4.48
CA GLY A 15 1.02 -10.19 -3.37
C GLY A 15 0.13 -9.92 -2.18
N TRP A 16 0.07 -10.91 -1.29
CA TRP A 16 -0.59 -10.76 0.00
C TRP A 16 0.40 -10.15 0.99
N LEU A 17 0.02 -9.05 1.63
CA LEU A 17 0.81 -8.41 2.67
C LEU A 17 -0.05 -8.21 3.91
N LEU A 18 0.56 -8.32 5.09
CA LEU A 18 -0.05 -7.82 6.32
C LEU A 18 0.10 -6.30 6.35
N SER A 19 -0.97 -5.61 6.72
CA SER A 19 -0.93 -4.16 6.89
C SER A 19 -1.71 -3.75 8.12
N GLN A 20 -1.20 -2.74 8.82
CA GLN A 20 -1.87 -2.26 10.03
C GLN A 20 -3.10 -1.42 9.66
N ALA A 21 -4.21 -1.67 10.37
CA ALA A 21 -5.41 -0.85 10.27
C ALA A 21 -5.18 0.50 10.96
N LYS A 22 -5.48 1.60 10.25
CA LYS A 22 -5.22 2.98 10.71
C LYS A 22 -5.74 3.32 12.11
N PHE A 23 -6.88 2.74 12.51
CA PHE A 23 -7.56 3.09 13.77
C PHE A 23 -7.53 2.00 14.83
N LEU A 24 -7.47 0.73 14.42
CA LEU A 24 -7.65 -0.42 15.32
C LEU A 24 -6.32 -1.02 15.78
N LYS A 25 -5.17 -0.55 15.25
CA LYS A 25 -3.83 -1.15 15.45
C LYS A 25 -3.72 -2.65 15.10
N ASP A 26 -4.81 -3.27 14.65
CA ASP A 26 -4.85 -4.65 14.18
C ASP A 26 -4.16 -4.82 12.83
N TRP A 27 -3.47 -5.95 12.68
CA TRP A 27 -2.90 -6.39 11.42
C TRP A 27 -3.96 -7.10 10.58
N ARG A 28 -4.04 -6.75 9.29
CA ARG A 28 -4.95 -7.39 8.34
C ARG A 28 -4.21 -7.80 7.09
N ARG A 29 -4.39 -9.07 6.71
CA ARG A 29 -3.93 -9.58 5.41
C ARG A 29 -4.77 -8.94 4.30
N ARG A 30 -4.10 -8.30 3.35
CA ARG A 30 -4.73 -7.60 2.23
C ARG A 30 -3.91 -7.85 0.98
N PHE A 31 -4.59 -7.88 -0.15
CA PHE A 31 -3.92 -8.06 -1.43
C PHE A 31 -3.45 -6.71 -1.94
N TYR A 32 -2.20 -6.63 -2.37
CA TYR A 32 -1.61 -5.41 -2.92
C TYR A 32 -1.23 -5.64 -4.37
N VAL A 33 -1.37 -4.58 -5.16
CA VAL A 33 -0.93 -4.54 -6.55
C VAL A 33 -0.14 -3.26 -6.77
N LEU A 34 1.07 -3.38 -7.30
CA LEU A 34 1.83 -2.25 -7.83
C LEU A 34 1.67 -2.23 -9.34
N LYS A 35 1.22 -1.09 -9.88
CA LYS A 35 1.11 -0.89 -11.33
C LYS A 35 1.18 0.58 -11.70
N GLN A 36 1.97 0.91 -12.73
CA GLN A 36 2.06 2.26 -13.30
C GLN A 36 2.32 3.35 -12.23
N GLY A 37 3.15 3.01 -11.24
CA GLY A 37 3.48 3.92 -10.14
C GLY A 37 2.35 4.14 -9.13
N PHE A 38 1.34 3.27 -9.10
CA PHE A 38 0.30 3.24 -8.06
C PHE A 38 0.34 1.94 -7.28
N LEU A 39 0.29 2.05 -5.94
CA LEU A 39 0.12 0.92 -5.03
C LEU A 39 -1.36 0.83 -4.63
N PHE A 40 -2.02 -0.23 -5.03
CA PHE A 40 -3.43 -0.51 -4.75
C PHE A 40 -3.55 -1.49 -3.59
N LYS A 41 -4.47 -1.20 -2.67
CA LYS A 41 -4.88 -2.11 -1.58
C LYS A 41 -6.27 -2.67 -1.89
N LEU A 42 -6.37 -3.97 -1.99
CA LEU A 42 -7.59 -4.70 -2.33
C LEU A 42 -8.06 -5.58 -1.17
N PRO A 43 -9.37 -5.90 -1.10
CA PRO A 43 -9.90 -6.81 -0.08
C PRO A 43 -9.48 -8.27 -0.31
N SER A 44 -9.21 -8.64 -1.56
CA SER A 44 -8.88 -9.99 -2.02
C SER A 44 -8.02 -9.96 -3.29
N ASP A 45 -7.55 -11.13 -3.72
CA ASP A 45 -6.79 -11.37 -4.95
C ASP A 45 -7.66 -11.58 -6.21
N ASP A 46 -8.99 -11.51 -6.07
CA ASP A 46 -9.94 -11.51 -7.18
C ASP A 46 -9.84 -10.19 -7.97
N LEU A 47 -8.89 -10.12 -8.89
CA LEU A 47 -8.63 -8.93 -9.68
C LEU A 47 -9.61 -8.80 -10.83
N SER A 48 -10.56 -7.88 -10.69
CA SER A 48 -11.55 -7.55 -11.72
C SER A 48 -11.85 -6.05 -11.75
N PRO A 49 -12.39 -5.53 -12.86
CA PRO A 49 -12.93 -4.16 -12.92
C PRO A 49 -13.97 -3.88 -11.82
N GLU A 50 -14.75 -4.90 -11.43
CA GLU A 50 -15.83 -4.81 -10.47
C GLU A 50 -15.31 -4.81 -9.02
N ASN A 51 -14.21 -5.52 -8.75
CA ASN A 51 -13.55 -5.51 -7.46
C ASN A 51 -12.65 -4.28 -7.30
N ARG A 52 -13.28 -3.17 -6.94
CA ARG A 52 -12.62 -1.87 -6.78
C ARG A 52 -11.64 -1.91 -5.60
N TYR A 53 -10.45 -1.37 -5.81
CA TYR A 53 -9.47 -1.13 -4.75
C TYR A 53 -10.10 -0.33 -3.60
N LYS A 54 -9.63 -0.55 -2.38
CA LYS A 54 -10.05 0.21 -1.20
C LYS A 54 -9.26 1.51 -1.06
N ILE A 55 -7.96 1.45 -1.37
CA ILE A 55 -7.06 2.60 -1.35
C ILE A 55 -6.10 2.46 -2.53
N ALA A 56 -5.76 3.59 -3.15
CA ALA A 56 -4.67 3.69 -4.11
C ALA A 56 -3.74 4.82 -3.68
N TRP A 57 -2.46 4.52 -3.49
CA TRP A 57 -1.45 5.55 -3.28
C TRP A 57 -0.62 5.72 -4.55
N SER A 58 -0.36 6.98 -4.90
CA SER A 58 0.61 7.31 -5.94
C SER A 58 2.00 7.22 -5.35
N MET A 59 2.90 6.47 -5.99
CA MET A 59 4.28 6.34 -5.54
C MET A 59 5.07 7.64 -5.72
N LYS A 60 4.57 8.60 -6.51
CA LYS A 60 5.13 9.96 -6.57
C LYS A 60 4.95 10.74 -5.26
N ASP A 61 3.99 10.32 -4.44
CA ASP A 61 3.70 10.91 -3.14
C ASP A 61 4.42 10.18 -2.00
N CYS A 62 5.17 9.11 -2.31
CA CYS A 62 6.04 8.45 -1.35
C CYS A 62 7.25 9.35 -1.07
N ILE A 63 7.46 9.70 0.19
CA ILE A 63 8.57 10.57 0.62
C ILE A 63 9.71 9.80 1.25
N ASP A 64 9.43 8.62 1.79
CA ASP A 64 10.41 7.79 2.44
C ASP A 64 10.01 6.32 2.34
N VAL A 65 11.04 5.48 2.18
CA VAL A 65 10.94 4.03 2.18
C VAL A 65 11.99 3.52 3.13
N SER A 66 11.57 2.80 4.16
CA SER A 66 12.49 2.22 5.14
C SER A 66 12.18 0.76 5.43
N PHE A 67 13.24 0.02 5.72
CA PHE A 67 13.21 -1.40 6.07
C PHE A 67 13.65 -1.52 7.52
N PRO A 68 12.73 -1.42 8.50
CA PRO A 68 13.11 -1.56 9.90
C PRO A 68 13.72 -2.94 10.16
N PRO A 69 14.54 -3.10 11.21
CA PRO A 69 15.07 -4.40 11.61
C PRO A 69 13.93 -5.42 11.71
N VAL A 70 14.15 -6.60 11.12
CA VAL A 70 13.15 -7.66 11.08
C VAL A 70 12.77 -8.04 12.52
N ASP A 71 11.50 -7.85 12.84
CA ASP A 71 10.88 -8.50 13.98
C ASP A 71 10.65 -9.97 13.56
N GLU A 72 11.46 -10.90 14.06
CA GLU A 72 11.38 -12.33 13.73
C GLU A 72 9.97 -12.90 13.94
N ALA A 73 9.15 -12.30 14.80
CA ALA A 73 7.77 -12.70 15.04
C ALA A 73 6.77 -12.23 13.97
N LYS A 74 7.14 -11.28 13.10
CA LYS A 74 6.25 -10.70 12.08
C LYS A 74 6.70 -10.96 10.64
N GLY A 75 8.00 -11.00 10.38
CA GLY A 75 8.57 -11.13 9.04
C GLY A 75 9.11 -9.81 8.45
N PRO A 76 9.61 -9.84 7.20
CA PRO A 76 10.21 -8.69 6.54
C PRO A 76 9.22 -7.53 6.42
N THR A 77 9.64 -6.35 6.86
CA THR A 77 8.77 -5.18 6.99
C THR A 77 9.23 -4.04 6.10
N LEU A 78 8.28 -3.41 5.42
CA LEU A 78 8.43 -2.24 4.58
C LEU A 78 7.58 -1.10 5.15
N ASN A 79 8.22 0.00 5.51
CA ASN A 79 7.56 1.24 5.91
C ASN A 79 7.60 2.23 4.75
N LEU A 80 6.43 2.70 4.34
CA LEU A 80 6.29 3.78 3.37
C LEU A 80 5.72 5.00 4.07
N ILE A 81 6.32 6.17 3.89
CA ILE A 81 5.70 7.43 4.30
C ILE A 81 5.11 8.09 3.06
N MET A 82 3.78 8.23 3.05
CA MET A 82 3.02 8.76 1.91
C MET A 82 2.46 10.13 2.25
N LYS A 83 2.60 11.11 1.34
CA LYS A 83 1.85 12.36 1.40
C LYS A 83 0.39 12.08 1.06
N LYS A 84 -0.51 12.33 1.99
CA LYS A 84 -1.94 12.43 1.68
C LYS A 84 -2.20 13.82 1.13
N GLY A 85 -3.01 13.91 0.08
CA GLY A 85 -3.26 15.14 -0.67
C GLY A 85 -3.43 16.39 0.21
N TYR A 86 -2.98 17.54 -0.30
CA TYR A 86 -2.99 18.80 0.42
C TYR A 86 -4.40 19.17 0.90
N LYS A 87 -4.53 19.59 2.17
CA LYS A 87 -5.78 20.21 2.65
C LYS A 87 -5.92 21.56 1.95
N ALA A 88 -7.15 21.91 1.56
CA ALA A 88 -7.46 23.16 0.85
C ALA A 88 -7.03 24.43 1.59
N ASN A 89 -6.66 24.34 2.88
CA ASN A 89 -6.24 25.44 3.73
C ASN A 89 -4.71 25.67 3.79
N GLY A 90 -3.93 25.06 2.90
CA GLY A 90 -2.49 25.34 2.76
C GLY A 90 -1.60 24.82 3.90
N ARG A 91 -2.13 23.97 4.80
CA ARG A 91 -1.31 23.26 5.79
C ARG A 91 -0.51 22.14 5.13
N GLU A 92 0.63 21.81 5.73
CA GLU A 92 1.50 20.69 5.32
C GLU A 92 0.68 19.42 5.01
N PRO A 93 1.10 18.62 4.02
CA PRO A 93 0.39 17.41 3.64
C PRO A 93 0.30 16.47 4.84
N GLU A 94 -0.89 15.91 5.07
CA GLU A 94 -1.07 14.91 6.12
C GLU A 94 -0.25 13.69 5.73
N LEU A 95 0.81 13.38 6.47
CA LEU A 95 1.62 12.19 6.21
C LEU A 95 0.92 10.95 6.73
N GLU A 96 0.93 9.89 5.94
CA GLU A 96 0.43 8.57 6.32
C GLU A 96 1.55 7.55 6.21
N THR A 97 1.83 6.86 7.31
CA THR A 97 2.74 5.71 7.30
C THR A 97 1.96 4.47 6.90
N VAL A 98 2.38 3.82 5.82
CA VAL A 98 1.88 2.52 5.39
C VAL A 98 2.93 1.48 5.78
N VAL A 99 2.60 0.65 6.76
CA VAL A 99 3.44 -0.47 7.19
C VAL A 99 2.94 -1.73 6.52
N LEU A 100 3.83 -2.38 5.78
CA LEU A 100 3.58 -3.62 5.05
C LEU A 100 4.54 -4.68 5.57
N VAL A 101 4.04 -5.89 5.76
CA VAL A 101 4.86 -7.04 6.17
C VAL A 101 4.62 -8.16 5.17
N ALA A 102 5.71 -8.65 4.60
CA ALA A 102 5.74 -9.71 3.60
C ALA A 102 5.92 -11.08 4.27
N ASP A 103 5.54 -12.14 3.55
CA ASP A 103 5.71 -13.52 4.02
C ASP A 103 7.18 -13.98 3.84
N SER A 104 7.97 -13.30 2.98
CA SER A 104 9.39 -13.58 2.73
C SER A 104 10.21 -12.30 2.47
N ALA A 105 11.55 -12.41 2.46
CA ALA A 105 12.44 -11.27 2.21
C ALA A 105 12.68 -11.00 0.71
N GLU A 106 12.27 -11.94 -0.14
CA GLU A 106 12.38 -11.84 -1.60
C GLU A 106 11.19 -11.06 -2.21
N GLU A 107 10.06 -11.03 -1.50
CA GLU A 107 8.86 -10.22 -1.78
C GLU A 107 9.02 -8.76 -1.32
#